data_AF-A0A1V1PS52-F1
#
_entry.id   AF-A0A1V1PS52-F1
#
_cell.length_a   1.000
_cell.length_b   1.000
_cell.length_c   1.000
_cell.angle_alpha   90.00
_cell.angle_beta   90.00
_cell.angle_gamma   90.00
#
_symmetry.space_group_name_H-M   'P 1'
#
loop_
_entity.id
_entity.type
_entity.pdbx_description
1 polymer ?
#
loop_
_entity_poly.entity_id
_entity_poly.type
_entity_poly.pdbx_seq_one_letter_code
_entity_poly.pdbx_strand_id
1 'polypeptide(L)'
;MAKSNVEMIDPREVGRRVLELKRPVFDDAALARADEAMQSLSAAFPQWLEEEVSKLQIARLAADSAAWEAVWLDPLYGAAHDLKGLGTTYGYPLVTQIAASLCRLVETDAGKAATAANPGLARAHVDAIRAAVRDKIKSAGHPVGAALVKALNAEVEALGVAPV
;
A
#
# COMPACT_ATOMS: atom_id res chain seq x y z
N MET A 1 -3.01 -57.60 -16.81
CA MET A 1 -2.68 -56.18 -16.56
C MET A 1 -3.82 -55.33 -17.09
N ALA A 2 -4.66 -54.76 -16.22
CA ALA A 2 -5.75 -53.88 -16.62
C ALA A 2 -5.21 -52.47 -16.87
N LYS A 3 -5.50 -51.89 -18.03
CA LYS A 3 -5.12 -50.51 -18.37
C LYS A 3 -6.13 -49.56 -17.70
N SER A 4 -5.64 -48.65 -16.86
CA SER A 4 -6.44 -47.62 -16.21
C SER A 4 -6.90 -46.59 -17.26
N ASN A 5 -8.21 -46.34 -17.34
CA ASN A 5 -8.76 -45.26 -18.15
C ASN A 5 -8.41 -43.93 -17.49
N VAL A 6 -7.52 -43.16 -18.12
CA VAL A 6 -7.25 -41.77 -17.77
C VAL A 6 -8.09 -40.90 -18.68
N GLU A 7 -9.03 -40.16 -18.10
CA GLU A 7 -9.84 -39.17 -18.81
C GLU A 7 -9.23 -37.78 -18.58
N MET A 8 -8.88 -37.10 -19.67
CA MET A 8 -8.28 -35.76 -19.64
C MET A 8 -9.41 -34.73 -19.75
N ILE A 9 -9.64 -33.97 -18.67
CA ILE A 9 -10.69 -32.95 -18.59
C ILE A 9 -10.09 -31.60 -19.00
N ASP A 10 -10.56 -30.97 -20.09
CA ASP A 10 -10.19 -29.61 -20.49
C ASP A 10 -11.13 -28.56 -19.84
N PRO A 11 -10.64 -27.69 -18.93
CA PRO A 11 -11.46 -26.70 -18.24
C PRO A 11 -12.18 -25.69 -19.16
N ARG A 12 -11.78 -25.54 -20.42
CA ARG A 12 -12.42 -24.63 -21.38
C ARG A 12 -13.71 -25.21 -21.95
N GLU A 13 -13.83 -26.54 -22.01
CA GLU A 13 -14.98 -27.23 -22.59
C GLU A 13 -16.07 -27.57 -21.57
N VAL A 14 -15.70 -27.84 -20.31
CA VAL A 14 -16.65 -28.37 -19.30
C VAL A 14 -17.43 -27.26 -18.56
N GLY A 15 -17.12 -25.98 -18.83
CA GLY A 15 -17.70 -24.84 -18.13
C GLY A 15 -17.29 -24.76 -16.65
N ARG A 16 -17.54 -23.62 -15.99
CA ARG A 16 -17.30 -23.52 -14.54
C ARG A 16 -18.27 -24.45 -13.82
N ARG A 17 -17.77 -25.43 -13.08
CA ARG A 17 -18.58 -26.14 -12.07
C ARG A 17 -19.09 -25.10 -11.07
N VAL A 18 -20.39 -24.79 -11.15
CA VAL A 18 -21.05 -23.92 -10.18
C VAL A 18 -21.52 -24.80 -9.04
N LEU A 19 -21.05 -24.53 -7.83
CA LEU A 19 -21.62 -25.11 -6.61
C LEU A 19 -22.98 -24.45 -6.37
N GLU A 20 -24.07 -25.13 -6.70
CA GLU A 20 -25.41 -24.72 -6.27
C GLU A 20 -25.55 -24.96 -4.76
N LEU A 21 -25.28 -23.92 -3.98
CA LEU A 21 -25.40 -23.96 -2.53
C LEU A 21 -26.86 -23.72 -2.14
N LYS A 22 -27.53 -24.74 -1.59
CA LYS A 22 -28.90 -24.62 -1.07
C LYS A 22 -29.00 -23.75 0.19
N ARG A 23 -27.88 -23.51 0.88
CA ARG A 23 -27.76 -22.69 2.09
C ARG A 23 -26.34 -22.07 2.17
N PRO A 24 -26.13 -20.98 2.93
CA PRO A 24 -24.81 -20.42 3.15
C PRO A 24 -23.83 -21.46 3.72
N VAL A 25 -22.56 -21.41 3.29
CA VAL A 25 -21.50 -22.33 3.76
C VAL A 25 -21.12 -22.06 5.22
N PHE A 26 -21.26 -20.81 5.67
CA PHE A 26 -21.01 -20.37 7.03
C PHE A 26 -22.34 -20.05 7.72
N ASP A 27 -22.48 -20.46 8.98
CA ASP A 27 -23.59 -20.04 9.82
C ASP A 27 -23.35 -18.64 10.41
N ASP A 28 -24.42 -18.01 10.89
CA ASP A 28 -24.36 -16.64 11.45
C ASP A 28 -23.42 -16.56 12.65
N ALA A 29 -23.28 -17.65 13.42
CA ALA A 29 -22.37 -17.71 14.55
C ALA A 29 -20.90 -17.71 14.12
N ALA A 30 -20.56 -18.38 13.02
CA ALA A 30 -19.23 -18.37 12.42
C ALA A 30 -18.88 -17.00 11.83
N LEU A 31 -19.85 -16.34 11.18
CA LEU A 31 -19.70 -14.96 10.71
C LEU A 31 -19.46 -14.00 11.88
N ALA A 32 -20.27 -14.09 12.94
CA ALA A 32 -20.12 -13.25 14.12
C ALA A 32 -18.75 -13.42 14.81
N ARG A 33 -18.25 -14.67 14.94
CA ARG A 33 -16.90 -14.92 15.47
C ARG A 33 -15.79 -14.34 14.59
N ALA A 34 -15.97 -14.37 13.27
CA ALA A 34 -15.00 -13.79 12.34
C ALA A 34 -14.98 -12.26 12.45
N ASP A 35 -16.15 -11.62 12.52
CA ASP A 35 -16.26 -10.17 12.70
C ASP A 35 -15.69 -9.70 14.06
N GLU A 36 -15.95 -10.45 15.14
CA GLU A 36 -15.38 -10.17 16.46
C GLU A 36 -13.86 -10.28 16.47
N ALA A 37 -13.31 -11.33 15.83
CA ALA A 37 -11.87 -11.47 15.66
C ALA A 37 -11.28 -10.28 14.88
N MET A 38 -11.93 -9.85 13.78
CA MET A 38 -11.50 -8.68 13.00
C MET A 38 -11.58 -7.37 13.79
N GLN A 39 -12.63 -7.20 14.61
CA GLN A 39 -12.74 -6.05 15.51
C GLN A 39 -11.65 -6.04 16.58
N SER A 40 -11.32 -7.20 17.16
CA SER A 40 -10.24 -7.31 18.15
C SER A 40 -8.89 -6.86 17.59
N LEU A 41 -8.63 -7.16 16.31
CA LEU A 41 -7.41 -6.75 15.60
C LEU A 41 -7.38 -5.24 15.32
N SER A 42 -8.53 -4.64 15.04
CA SER A 42 -8.63 -3.21 14.70
C SER A 42 -8.19 -2.28 15.83
N ALA A 43 -8.25 -2.73 17.09
CA ALA A 43 -7.77 -1.97 18.24
C ALA A 43 -6.26 -1.71 18.19
N ALA A 44 -5.48 -2.59 17.54
CA ALA A 44 -4.03 -2.46 17.40
C ALA A 44 -3.61 -1.62 16.16
N PHE A 45 -4.51 -1.40 15.19
CA PHE A 45 -4.18 -0.72 13.94
C PHE A 45 -3.55 0.67 14.11
N PRO A 46 -4.01 1.54 15.05
CA PRO A 46 -3.37 2.83 15.25
C PRO A 46 -1.91 2.71 15.67
N GLN A 47 -1.58 1.77 16.55
CA GLN A 47 -0.21 1.55 17.00
C GLN A 47 0.66 1.03 15.84
N TRP A 48 0.19 0.01 15.12
CA TRP A 48 0.94 -0.54 13.98
C TRP A 48 1.15 0.50 12.88
N LEU A 49 0.16 1.35 12.61
CA LEU A 49 0.33 2.45 11.66
C LEU A 49 1.42 3.43 12.11
N GLU A 50 1.45 3.81 13.39
CA GLU A 50 2.50 4.68 13.94
C GLU A 50 3.88 4.03 13.83
N GLU A 51 3.99 2.72 14.04
CA GLU A 51 5.23 1.96 13.85
C GLU A 51 5.69 1.99 12.39
N GLU A 52 4.78 1.81 11.43
CA GLU A 52 5.10 1.91 9.99
C GLU A 52 5.50 3.34 9.58
N VAL A 53 4.82 4.37 10.09
CA VAL A 53 5.18 5.77 9.86
C VAL A 53 6.54 6.10 10.48
N SER A 54 6.86 5.52 11.64
CA SER A 54 8.16 5.67 12.29
C SER A 54 9.28 5.07 11.44
N LYS A 55 9.09 3.85 10.89
CA LYS A 55 10.05 3.23 9.96
C LYS A 55 10.30 4.10 8.73
N LEU A 56 9.22 4.65 8.15
CA LEU A 56 9.33 5.58 7.01
C LEU A 56 10.16 6.82 7.36
N GLN A 57 9.92 7.41 8.53
CA GLN A 57 10.67 8.58 8.98
C GLN A 57 12.14 8.26 9.26
N ILE A 58 12.45 7.09 9.83
CA ILE A 58 13.82 6.62 10.04
C ILE A 58 14.54 6.47 8.70
N ALA A 59 13.90 5.82 7.72
CA ALA A 59 14.46 5.65 6.38
C ALA A 59 14.73 7.00 5.70
N ARG A 60 13.81 7.97 5.83
CA ARG A 60 14.05 9.34 5.35
C ARG A 60 15.26 9.98 6.02
N LEU A 61 15.39 9.90 7.34
CA LEU A 61 16.51 10.54 8.07
C LEU A 61 17.85 9.91 7.69
N ALA A 62 17.88 8.59 7.44
CA ALA A 62 19.05 7.92 6.89
C ALA A 62 19.39 8.44 5.49
N ALA A 63 18.40 8.55 4.59
CA ALA A 63 18.59 9.14 3.26
C ALA A 63 19.06 10.61 3.33
N ASP A 64 18.48 11.44 4.22
CA ASP A 64 18.92 12.81 4.45
C ASP A 64 20.40 12.87 4.88
N SER A 65 20.82 11.99 5.80
CA SER A 65 22.20 11.91 6.31
C SER A 65 23.19 11.41 5.25
N ALA A 66 22.71 10.62 4.31
CA ALA A 66 23.49 10.05 3.21
C ALA A 66 23.32 10.82 1.88
N ALA A 67 22.85 12.07 1.94
CA ALA A 67 22.64 12.92 0.77
C ALA A 67 21.80 12.27 -0.35
N TRP A 68 20.85 11.40 0.03
CA TRP A 68 19.90 10.72 -0.85
C TRP A 68 20.56 9.85 -1.93
N GLU A 69 21.75 9.30 -1.65
CA GLU A 69 22.37 8.30 -2.52
C GLU A 69 21.43 7.09 -2.71
N ALA A 70 21.39 6.54 -3.92
CA ALA A 70 20.38 5.58 -4.37
C ALA A 70 20.21 4.35 -3.46
N VAL A 71 21.30 3.85 -2.85
CA VAL A 71 21.27 2.71 -1.92
C VAL A 71 20.43 2.97 -0.67
N TRP A 72 20.31 4.24 -0.25
CA TRP A 72 19.52 4.64 0.91
C TRP A 72 18.04 4.89 0.57
N LEU A 73 17.65 4.78 -0.70
CA LEU A 73 16.26 4.87 -1.14
C LEU A 73 15.53 3.52 -1.09
N ASP A 74 16.25 2.39 -1.03
CA ASP A 74 15.62 1.07 -0.90
C ASP A 74 14.88 0.90 0.44
N PRO A 75 15.43 1.29 1.61
CA PRO A 75 14.67 1.28 2.85
C PRO A 75 13.47 2.22 2.84
N LEU A 76 13.59 3.37 2.17
CA LEU A 76 12.50 4.34 2.02
C LEU A 76 11.36 3.75 1.16
N TYR A 77 11.72 3.10 0.04
CA TYR A 77 10.78 2.40 -0.82
C TYR A 77 10.06 1.28 -0.06
N GLY A 78 10.78 0.47 0.71
CA GLY A 78 10.20 -0.62 1.51
C GLY A 78 9.15 -0.11 2.50
N ALA A 79 9.49 0.89 3.31
CA ALA A 79 8.56 1.47 4.27
C ALA A 79 7.34 2.13 3.59
N ALA A 80 7.54 2.80 2.45
CA ALA A 80 6.43 3.35 1.66
C ALA A 80 5.55 2.23 1.08
N HIS A 81 6.13 1.12 0.63
CA HIS A 81 5.40 -0.02 0.08
C HIS A 81 4.49 -0.68 1.12
N ASP A 82 4.96 -0.82 2.35
CA ASP A 82 4.14 -1.36 3.45
C ASP A 82 2.96 -0.43 3.75
N LEU A 83 3.19 0.87 3.86
CA LEU A 83 2.13 1.86 4.06
C LEU A 83 1.14 1.94 2.88
N LYS A 84 1.60 1.72 1.64
CA LYS A 84 0.73 1.58 0.46
C LYS A 84 -0.27 0.44 0.68
N GLY A 85 0.22 -0.73 1.12
CA GLY A 85 -0.59 -1.92 1.36
C GLY A 85 -1.49 -1.84 2.59
N LEU A 86 -1.06 -1.13 3.64
CA LEU A 86 -1.70 -1.14 4.95
C LEU A 86 -2.58 0.08 5.24
N GLY A 87 -2.31 1.24 4.63
CA GLY A 87 -2.96 2.50 4.98
C GLY A 87 -4.48 2.43 4.94
N THR A 88 -5.06 1.90 3.87
CA THR A 88 -6.51 1.72 3.72
C THR A 88 -7.07 0.71 4.70
N THR A 89 -6.38 -0.41 4.93
CA THR A 89 -6.75 -1.42 5.95
C THR A 89 -6.85 -0.81 7.34
N TYR A 90 -5.98 0.15 7.66
CA TYR A 90 -5.98 0.87 8.93
C TYR A 90 -6.89 2.11 8.95
N GLY A 91 -7.66 2.36 7.88
CA GLY A 91 -8.61 3.46 7.78
C GLY A 91 -8.03 4.81 7.35
N TYR A 92 -6.87 4.81 6.69
CA TYR A 92 -6.17 5.99 6.18
C TYR A 92 -5.94 5.89 4.65
N PRO A 93 -7.00 6.02 3.83
CA PRO A 93 -6.91 5.89 2.37
C PRO A 93 -6.00 6.93 1.71
N LEU A 94 -5.83 8.11 2.31
CA LEU A 94 -4.87 9.11 1.81
C LEU A 94 -3.42 8.66 2.03
N VAL A 95 -3.12 7.97 3.13
CA VAL A 95 -1.78 7.42 3.38
C VAL A 95 -1.44 6.40 2.31
N THR A 96 -2.36 5.50 1.96
CA THR A 96 -2.17 4.57 0.83
C THR A 96 -1.85 5.29 -0.47
N GLN A 97 -2.61 6.35 -0.80
CA GLN A 97 -2.41 7.09 -2.05
C GLN A 97 -1.08 7.83 -2.10
N ILE A 98 -0.70 8.52 -1.02
CA ILE A 98 0.58 9.24 -0.94
C ILE A 98 1.74 8.25 -0.98
N ALA A 99 1.65 7.14 -0.24
CA ALA A 99 2.68 6.11 -0.22
C ALA A 99 2.84 5.43 -1.59
N ALA A 100 1.74 5.19 -2.32
CA ALA A 100 1.79 4.71 -3.71
C ALA A 100 2.53 5.69 -4.63
N SER A 101 2.29 6.99 -4.49
CA SER A 101 3.00 8.03 -5.24
C SER A 101 4.50 8.03 -4.91
N LEU A 102 4.85 7.94 -3.63
CA LEU A 102 6.24 7.85 -3.19
C LEU A 102 6.93 6.60 -3.75
N CYS A 103 6.27 5.45 -3.75
CA CYS A 103 6.80 4.23 -4.38
C CYS A 103 7.15 4.51 -5.85
N ARG A 104 6.22 5.05 -6.65
CA ARG A 104 6.48 5.35 -8.07
C ARG A 104 7.65 6.30 -8.29
N LEU A 105 7.87 7.24 -7.36
CA LEU A 105 8.99 8.18 -7.43
C LEU A 105 10.35 7.50 -7.23
N VAL A 106 10.45 6.49 -6.37
CA VAL A 106 11.75 5.90 -5.97
C VAL A 106 11.95 4.45 -6.41
N GLU A 107 11.01 3.88 -7.17
CA GLU A 107 11.05 2.49 -7.62
C GLU A 107 12.11 2.24 -8.71
N THR A 108 12.24 3.16 -9.66
CA THR A 108 13.16 3.02 -10.80
C THR A 108 14.49 3.72 -10.55
N ASP A 109 15.56 3.30 -11.23
CA ASP A 109 16.87 3.99 -11.14
C ASP A 109 16.78 5.46 -11.57
N ALA A 110 15.96 5.75 -12.59
CA ALA A 110 15.70 7.12 -13.03
C ALA A 110 15.01 7.94 -11.92
N GLY A 111 14.04 7.35 -11.22
CA GLY A 111 13.35 7.97 -10.10
C GLY A 111 14.25 8.19 -8.88
N LYS A 112 15.10 7.21 -8.57
CA LYS A 112 16.14 7.32 -7.54
C LYS A 112 17.13 8.45 -7.87
N ALA A 113 17.58 8.54 -9.13
CA ALA A 113 18.47 9.62 -9.57
C ALA A 113 17.79 11.01 -9.49
N ALA A 114 16.53 11.13 -9.92
CA ALA A 114 15.76 12.36 -9.80
C ALA A 114 15.57 12.77 -8.33
N THR A 115 15.31 11.80 -7.45
CA THR A 115 15.17 12.01 -6.01
C THR A 115 16.49 12.45 -5.37
N ALA A 116 17.61 11.85 -5.75
CA ALA A 116 18.94 12.26 -5.28
C ALA A 116 19.27 13.71 -5.70
N ALA A 117 18.93 14.08 -6.94
CA ALA A 117 19.13 15.44 -7.45
C ALA A 117 18.23 16.47 -6.77
N ASN A 118 16.97 16.13 -6.47
CA ASN A 118 16.05 17.00 -5.76
C ASN A 118 15.17 16.22 -4.77
N PRO A 119 15.63 16.06 -3.51
CA PRO A 119 14.92 15.25 -2.53
C PRO A 119 13.71 15.93 -1.90
N GLY A 120 13.42 17.18 -2.29
CA GLY A 120 12.27 17.94 -1.78
C GLY A 120 10.95 17.21 -1.98
N LEU A 121 10.76 16.58 -3.14
CA LEU A 121 9.53 15.87 -3.45
C LEU A 121 9.34 14.63 -2.57
N ALA A 122 10.38 13.80 -2.38
CA ALA A 122 10.30 12.65 -1.50
C ALA A 122 10.07 13.03 -0.03
N ARG A 123 10.74 14.10 0.46
CA ARG A 123 10.45 14.66 1.80
C ARG A 123 9.00 15.10 1.95
N ALA A 124 8.44 15.77 0.95
CA ALA A 124 7.05 16.21 0.96
C ALA A 124 6.07 15.04 1.08
N HIS A 125 6.33 13.91 0.41
CA HIS A 125 5.51 12.71 0.56
C HIS A 125 5.54 12.16 2.00
N VAL A 126 6.74 12.04 2.59
CA VAL A 126 6.90 11.56 3.97
C VAL A 126 6.21 12.49 4.96
N ASP A 127 6.38 13.81 4.81
CA ASP A 127 5.75 14.80 5.68
C ASP A 127 4.22 14.81 5.52
N ALA A 128 3.71 14.60 4.32
CA ALA A 128 2.28 14.47 4.06
C ALA A 128 1.67 13.23 4.72
N ILE A 129 2.34 12.07 4.64
CA ILE A 129 1.92 10.84 5.33
C ILE A 129 1.89 11.06 6.85
N ARG A 130 2.97 11.60 7.41
CA ARG A 130 3.07 11.88 8.85
C ARG A 130 1.99 12.85 9.32
N ALA A 131 1.71 13.89 8.55
CA ALA A 131 0.66 14.86 8.86
C ALA A 131 -0.73 14.22 8.81
N ALA A 132 -1.02 13.41 7.77
CA ALA A 132 -2.31 12.73 7.65
C ALA A 132 -2.58 11.79 8.83
N VAL A 133 -1.57 11.06 9.32
CA VAL A 133 -1.70 10.18 10.49
C VAL A 133 -1.84 10.98 11.79
N ARG A 134 -0.93 11.93 12.04
CA ARG A 134 -0.97 12.81 13.23
C ARG A 134 -2.29 13.53 13.38
N ASP A 135 -2.81 14.08 12.29
CA ASP A 135 -4.04 14.89 12.26
C ASP A 135 -5.30 14.02 12.06
N LYS A 136 -5.14 12.68 12.04
CA LYS A 136 -6.22 11.69 11.94
C LYS A 136 -7.12 11.89 10.70
N ILE A 137 -6.52 12.21 9.56
CA ILE A 137 -7.25 12.41 8.29
C ILE A 137 -7.60 11.05 7.68
N LYS A 138 -8.79 10.55 8.03
CA LYS A 138 -9.27 9.20 7.63
C LYS A 138 -10.12 9.17 6.37
N SER A 139 -10.53 10.32 5.84
CA SER A 139 -11.37 10.39 4.64
C SER A 139 -10.55 10.73 3.40
N ALA A 140 -10.73 9.97 2.33
CA ALA A 140 -10.20 10.31 1.01
C ALA A 140 -10.81 11.61 0.45
N GLY A 141 -11.98 12.01 0.93
CA GLY A 141 -12.66 13.25 0.53
C GLY A 141 -12.21 14.49 1.31
N HIS A 142 -11.19 14.41 2.16
CA HIS A 142 -10.67 15.58 2.87
C HIS A 142 -10.13 16.60 1.83
N PRO A 143 -10.68 17.83 1.73
CA PRO A 143 -10.43 18.71 0.59
C PRO A 143 -8.94 19.06 0.45
N VAL A 144 -8.26 19.36 1.56
CA VAL A 144 -6.82 19.64 1.58
C VAL A 144 -6.00 18.38 1.26
N GLY A 145 -6.46 17.21 1.73
CA GLY A 145 -5.73 15.96 1.57
C GLY A 145 -5.79 15.44 0.14
N ALA A 146 -6.98 15.51 -0.48
CA ALA A 146 -7.19 15.18 -1.88
C ALA A 146 -6.40 16.12 -2.81
N ALA A 147 -6.39 17.42 -2.53
CA ALA A 147 -5.59 18.39 -3.27
C ALA A 147 -4.08 18.10 -3.17
N LEU A 148 -3.60 17.76 -1.97
CA LEU A 148 -2.20 17.40 -1.73
C LEU A 148 -1.80 16.12 -2.49
N VAL A 149 -2.62 15.06 -2.43
CA VAL A 149 -2.39 13.83 -3.21
C VAL A 149 -2.30 14.14 -4.70
N LYS A 150 -3.24 14.95 -5.22
CA LYS A 150 -3.24 15.34 -6.63
C LYS A 150 -1.96 16.09 -7.02
N ALA A 151 -1.53 17.04 -6.19
CA ALA A 151 -0.32 17.81 -6.44
C ALA A 151 0.94 16.92 -6.43
N LEU A 152 1.09 16.06 -5.42
CA LEU A 152 2.22 15.13 -5.33
C LEU A 152 2.27 14.17 -6.52
N ASN A 153 1.13 13.62 -6.93
CA ASN A 153 1.05 12.76 -8.12
C ASN A 153 1.47 13.50 -9.39
N ALA A 154 0.99 14.72 -9.59
CA ALA A 154 1.30 15.53 -10.78
C ALA A 154 2.81 15.83 -10.88
N GLU A 155 3.47 16.12 -9.76
CA GLU A 155 4.94 16.32 -9.74
C GLU A 155 5.69 15.04 -10.09
N VAL A 156 5.26 13.88 -9.58
CA VAL A 156 5.88 12.59 -9.94
C VAL A 156 5.66 12.25 -11.42
N GLU A 157 4.47 12.51 -11.96
CA GLU A 157 4.15 12.33 -13.38
C GLU A 157 4.99 13.24 -14.27
N ALA A 158 5.16 14.50 -13.88
CA ALA A 158 5.95 15.48 -14.63
C ALA A 158 7.44 15.09 -14.76
N LEU A 159 7.97 14.32 -13.80
CA LEU A 159 9.33 13.80 -13.88
C LEU A 159 9.49 12.68 -14.91
N GLY A 160 8.42 11.99 -15.31
CA GLY A 160 8.47 10.90 -16.29
C GLY A 160 9.31 9.70 -15.85
N VAL A 161 9.53 9.53 -14.53
CA VAL A 161 10.39 8.48 -13.95
C VAL A 161 9.60 7.28 -13.42
N ALA A 162 8.28 7.37 -13.40
CA ALA A 162 7.40 6.31 -12.91
C ALA A 162 7.50 5.06 -13.81
N PRO A 163 7.38 3.84 -13.24
CA PRO A 163 7.28 2.63 -14.03
C PRO A 163 6.08 2.71 -14.99
N VAL A 164 6.29 2.25 -16.23
CA VAL A 164 5.27 2.19 -17.29
C VAL A 164 4.26 1.07 -17.01
#